data_AF-A0AAU4R6T1-F1
#
_entry.id   AF-A0AAU4R6T1-F1
#
_cell.length_a   1.000
_cell.length_b   1.000
_cell.length_c   1.000
_cell.angle_alpha   90.00
_cell.angle_beta   90.00
_cell.angle_gamma   90.00
#
_symmetry.space_group_name_H-M   'P 1'
#
loop_
_entity.id
_entity.type
_entity.pdbx_description
1 polymer ?
#
loop_
_entity_poly.entity_id
_entity_poly.type
_entity_poly.pdbx_seq_one_letter_code
_entity_poly.pdbx_strand_id
1 'polypeptide(L)' 'MTMKERVTVSIPADLLAWAKGASSGNFSAYVERALRAQALSEASQAVAQWRGDATAAIEELADVFGEEVA' A
#
# COMPACT_ATOMS: atom_id res chain seq x y z
N MET A 1 -19.76 19.07 0.79
CA MET A 1 -19.73 18.41 2.12
C MET A 1 -18.77 17.23 2.03
N THR A 2 -17.67 17.26 2.75
CA THR A 2 -16.79 16.09 2.90
C THR A 2 -17.48 15.13 3.88
N MET A 3 -17.83 13.92 3.43
CA MET A 3 -18.26 12.86 4.33
C MET A 3 -17.08 12.50 5.24
N LYS A 4 -17.24 12.77 6.54
CA LYS A 4 -16.29 12.34 7.57
C LYS A 4 -16.87 11.12 8.26
N GLU A 5 -16.17 10.00 8.15
CA GLU A 5 -16.50 8.77 8.86
C GLU A 5 -15.69 8.68 10.15
N ARG A 6 -16.32 8.27 11.24
CA ARG A 6 -15.63 8.07 12.52
C ARG A 6 -15.21 6.61 12.63
N VAL A 7 -13.89 6.37 12.59
CA VAL A 7 -13.31 5.04 12.70
C VAL A 7 -12.68 4.89 14.08
N THR A 8 -12.99 3.79 14.77
CA THR A 8 -12.32 3.39 16.01
C THR A 8 -11.17 2.46 15.67
N VAL A 9 -9.96 2.81 16.09
CA VAL A 9 -8.76 1.98 15.90
C VAL A 9 -8.28 1.44 17.25
N SER A 10 -7.87 0.17 17.26
CA SER A 10 -7.21 -0.45 18.42
C SER A 10 -5.71 -0.38 18.21
N ILE A 11 -4.99 0.12 19.21
CA ILE A 11 -3.53 0.28 19.16
C ILE A 11 -2.94 -0.44 20.37
N PRO A 12 -1.97 -1.35 20.16
CA PRO A 12 -1.24 -2.01 21.24
C PRO A 12 -0.66 -1.01 22.24
N ALA A 13 -0.69 -1.36 23.54
CA ALA A 13 -0.36 -0.43 24.62
C ALA A 13 1.11 0.04 24.57
N ASP A 14 2.01 -0.85 24.15
CA ASP A 14 3.43 -0.58 23.89
C ASP A 14 3.64 0.44 22.78
N LEU A 15 2.82 0.40 21.73
CA LEU A 15 2.90 1.32 20.60
C LEU A 15 2.16 2.65 20.85
N LEU A 16 1.19 2.67 21.77
CA LEU A 16 0.38 3.86 22.06
C LEU A 16 1.22 5.00 22.61
N ALA A 17 2.18 4.71 23.49
CA ALA A 17 3.07 5.72 24.07
C ALA A 17 3.94 6.39 22.99
N TRP A 18 4.50 5.57 22.09
CA TRP A 18 5.30 6.05 20.98
C TRP A 18 4.48 6.87 19.99
N ALA A 19 3.31 6.37 19.58
CA ALA A 19 2.43 7.06 18.65
C ALA A 19 1.94 8.41 19.21
N LYS A 20 1.64 8.49 20.51
CA LYS A 20 1.31 9.75 21.18
C LYS A 20 2.46 10.75 21.12
N GLY A 21 3.70 10.32 21.38
CA GLY A 21 4.89 11.16 21.27
C GLY A 21 5.14 11.65 19.84
N ALA A 22 4.97 10.78 18.84
CA ALA A 22 5.16 11.10 17.43
C ALA A 22 4.04 12.01 16.87
N SER A 23 2.87 12.05 17.50
CA SER A 23 1.72 12.81 17.00
C SER A 23 1.80 14.33 17.18
N SER A 24 2.79 14.84 17.92
CA SER A 24 2.95 16.28 18.22
C SER A 24 1.66 16.95 18.71
N GLY A 25 0.81 16.21 19.43
CA GLY A 25 -0.45 16.71 19.98
C GLY A 25 -1.69 16.49 19.10
N ASN A 26 -1.55 16.02 17.86
CA ASN A 26 -2.68 15.68 16.99
C ASN A 26 -2.67 14.20 16.58
N PHE A 27 -3.22 13.38 17.47
CA PHE A 27 -3.28 11.93 17.26
C PHE A 27 -4.15 11.51 16.08
N SER A 28 -5.25 12.22 15.82
CA SER A 28 -6.16 11.91 14.72
C SER A 28 -5.48 12.10 13.35
N ALA A 29 -4.80 13.23 13.16
CA ALA A 29 -4.05 13.50 11.93
C ALA A 29 -2.86 12.54 11.76
N TYR A 30 -2.22 12.16 12.87
CA TYR A 30 -1.16 11.16 12.85
C TYR A 30 -1.68 9.80 12.37
N VAL A 31 -2.80 9.32 12.93
CA VAL A 31 -3.43 8.07 12.52
C VAL A 31 -3.89 8.13 11.06
N GLU A 32 -4.51 9.24 10.63
CA GLU A 32 -4.90 9.42 9.22
C GLU A 32 -3.69 9.30 8.28
N ARG A 33 -2.58 9.96 8.61
CA ARG A 33 -1.35 9.90 7.82
C ARG A 33 -0.76 8.50 7.79
N ALA A 34 -0.75 7.80 8.92
CA ALA A 34 -0.26 6.43 9.01
C ALA A 34 -1.11 5.48 8.15
N LEU A 35 -2.44 5.57 8.24
CA LEU A 35 -3.36 4.77 7.42
C LEU A 35 -3.20 5.06 5.93
N ARG A 36 -3.06 6.33 5.54
CA ARG A 36 -2.81 6.70 4.13
C ARG A 36 -1.47 6.15 3.63
N ALA A 37 -0.41 6.22 4.44
CA ALA A 37 0.89 5.67 4.07
C ALA A 37 0.84 4.15 3.91
N GLN A 38 0.13 3.46 4.80
CA GLN A 38 -0.06 2.01 4.71
C GLN A 38 -0.83 1.63 3.43
N ALA A 39 -1.95 2.30 3.14
CA ALA A 39 -2.71 2.05 1.92
C ALA A 39 -1.89 2.29 0.65
N LEU A 40 -1.02 3.31 0.64
CA LEU A 40 -0.12 3.55 -0.49
C LEU A 40 0.95 2.44 -0.62
N SER A 41 1.46 1.93 0.49
CA SER A 41 2.42 0.82 0.50
C SER A 41 1.79 -0.49 0.03
N GLU A 42 0.55 -0.77 0.41
CA GLU A 42 -0.18 -1.95 -0.08
C GLU A 42 -0.46 -1.82 -1.58
N ALA A 43 -0.88 -0.64 -2.03
CA ALA A 43 -1.09 -0.37 -3.44
C ALA A 43 0.21 -0.49 -4.25
N SER A 44 1.34 -0.05 -3.72
CA SER A 44 2.63 -0.15 -4.43
C SER A 44 3.08 -1.60 -4.60
N GLN A 45 2.83 -2.45 -3.60
CA GLN A 45 3.07 -3.90 -3.70
C GLN A 45 2.17 -4.54 -4.77
N ALA A 46 0.87 -4.22 -4.77
CA ALA A 46 -0.05 -4.73 -5.77
C ALA A 46 0.33 -4.27 -7.19
N VAL A 47 0.77 -3.03 -7.36
CA VAL A 47 1.25 -2.51 -8.64
C VAL A 47 2.57 -3.17 -9.06
N ALA A 48 3.49 -3.41 -8.12
CA ALA A 48 4.74 -4.10 -8.41
C ALA A 48 4.50 -5.54 -8.85
N GLN A 49 3.58 -6.25 -8.17
CA GLN A 49 3.18 -7.59 -8.54
C GLN A 49 2.54 -7.62 -9.94
N TRP A 50 1.57 -6.74 -10.20
CA TRP A 50 0.95 -6.65 -11.53
C TRP A 50 1.97 -6.39 -12.64
N ARG A 51 2.97 -5.53 -12.39
CA ARG A 51 4.06 -5.30 -13.36
C ARG A 51 4.89 -6.55 -13.59
N GLY A 52 5.24 -7.28 -12.53
CA GLY A 52 5.97 -8.55 -12.65
C GLY A 52 5.20 -9.60 -13.45
N ASP A 53 3.92 -9.78 -13.15
CA ASP A 53 3.04 -10.72 -13.86
C ASP A 53 2.88 -10.34 -15.33
N ALA A 54 2.77 -9.04 -15.64
CA ALA A 54 2.70 -8.54 -17.01
C ALA A 54 4.01 -8.78 -17.78
N THR A 55 5.17 -8.60 -17.14
CA THR A 55 6.47 -8.91 -17.75
C THR A 55 6.63 -10.40 -18.01
N ALA A 56 6.25 -11.26 -17.07
CA ALA A 56 6.28 -12.70 -17.25
C ALA A 56 5.37 -13.16 -18.41
N ALA A 57 4.17 -12.59 -18.53
CA ALA A 57 3.25 -12.89 -19.63
C ALA A 57 3.79 -12.43 -21.00
N ILE A 58 4.55 -11.33 -21.06
CA ILE A 58 5.20 -10.86 -22.31
C ILE A 58 6.36 -11.78 -22.69
N GLU A 59 7.14 -12.26 -21.72
CA GLU A 59 8.21 -13.23 -21.96
C GLU A 59 7.66 -14.57 -22.46
N GLU A 60 6.58 -15.07 -21.86
CA GLU A 60 5.89 -16.28 -22.35
C GLU A 60 5.34 -16.10 -23.77
N LEU A 61 4.76 -14.94 -24.08
CA LEU A 61 4.28 -14.64 -25.43
C LEU A 61 5.43 -14.56 -26.45
N ALA A 62 6.57 -14.01 -26.06
CA ALA A 62 7.75 -13.95 -26.92
C ALA A 62 8.35 -15.33 -27.18
N ASP A 63 8.30 -16.25 -26.22
CA ASP A 63 8.77 -17.64 -26.37
C ASP A 63 7.83 -18.44 -27.31
N VAL A 64 6.51 -18.29 -27.15
CA VAL A 64 5.51 -18.99 -27.97
C VAL A 64 5.49 -18.52 -29.43
N PHE A 65 5.67 -17.22 -29.68
CA PHE A 65 5.54 -16.63 -31.02
C PHE A 65 6.87 -16.22 -31.67
N GLY A 66 7.99 -16.24 -30.93
CA GLY A 66 9.30 -15.83 -31.42
C GLY A 66 10.04 -16.90 -32.22
N GLU A 67 9.67 -18.18 -32.08
CA GLU A 67 10.38 -19.30 -32.73
C GLU A 67 9.97 -19.54 -34.20
N GLU A 68 8.90 -18.88 -34.70
CA GLU A 68 8.44 -19.01 -36.10
C GLU A 68 8.97 -17.92 -37.07
N VAL A 69 9.86 -17.02 -36.65
CA VAL A 69 10.40 -15.92 -37.49
C VAL A 69 11.94 -15.98 -37.61
N ALA A 70 12.50 -17.16 -37.86
CA ALA A 70 13.93 -17.34 -38.17
C ALA A 70 14.13 -18.19 -39.44
#